data_AF-A0A8H9J0Z5-F1
#
_entry.id   AF-A0A8H9J0Z5-F1
#
_cell.length_a   1.000
_cell.length_b   1.000
_cell.length_c   1.000
_cell.angle_alpha   90.00
_cell.angle_beta   90.00
_cell.angle_gamma   90.00
#
_symmetry.space_group_name_H-M   'P 1'
#
loop_
_entity.id
_entity.type
_entity.pdbx_description
1 polymer ?
#
loop_
_entity_poly.entity_id
_entity_poly.type
_entity_poly.pdbx_seq_one_letter_code
_entity_poly.pdbx_strand_id
1 'polypeptide(L)'
;MRSLAPSLAAMDEERAARLRGLLVRTLLGTTRTADEHFTLLHLFLLPPGPGETRFLLYEVIEPVDPEAPVRQVVDAVREELVATGDPRLVAGAQGQWQHLDPELRGLYAGTGARFTPPQGDSLGTTIMRLADGTAVVLTLDADGEPAVLQTSQPVMIDEEVYPAIRHMPATEEPPFVLIDTFARLVQEPGEQHPFRPFG
;
A
#
# COMPACT_ATOMS: atom_id res chain seq x y z
N MET A 1 -5.04 13.28 -7.95
CA MET A 1 -4.55 13.03 -6.57
C MET A 1 -3.08 13.45 -6.45
N ARG A 2 -2.59 13.88 -5.27
CA ARG A 2 -1.17 14.18 -5.03
C ARG A 2 -0.45 12.93 -4.52
N SER A 3 0.78 12.68 -5.00
CA SER A 3 1.60 11.53 -4.61
C SER A 3 2.79 11.96 -3.74
N LEU A 4 3.23 11.07 -2.85
CA LEU A 4 4.44 11.21 -2.05
C LEU A 4 5.73 10.99 -2.87
N ALA A 5 5.62 10.39 -4.06
CA ALA A 5 6.76 10.01 -4.91
C ALA A 5 7.74 11.18 -5.18
N PRO A 6 7.30 12.39 -5.56
CA PRO A 6 8.21 13.51 -5.81
C PRO A 6 8.96 13.96 -4.55
N SER A 7 8.28 13.90 -3.40
CA SER A 7 8.90 14.23 -2.11
C SER A 7 9.98 13.22 -1.73
N LEU A 8 9.71 11.92 -1.92
CA LEU A 8 10.68 10.84 -1.67
C LEU A 8 11.88 10.94 -2.63
N ALA A 9 11.66 11.25 -3.91
CA ALA A 9 12.73 11.41 -4.89
C ALA A 9 13.66 12.61 -4.59
N ALA A 10 13.17 13.63 -3.88
CA ALA A 10 13.95 14.80 -3.49
C ALA A 10 14.72 14.61 -2.17
N MET A 11 14.47 13.54 -1.42
CA MET A 11 15.14 13.24 -0.16
C MET A 11 16.48 12.55 -0.39
N ASP A 12 17.41 12.73 0.56
CA ASP A 12 18.55 11.83 0.68
C ASP A 12 18.09 10.42 1.10
N GLU A 13 18.97 9.43 0.93
CA GLU A 13 18.65 8.03 1.18
C GLU A 13 18.23 7.76 2.63
N GLU A 14 18.83 8.46 3.60
CA GLU A 14 18.50 8.29 5.01
C GLU A 14 17.08 8.80 5.32
N ARG A 15 16.74 10.01 4.86
CA ARG A 15 15.39 10.58 5.04
C ARG A 15 14.34 9.75 4.31
N ALA A 16 14.64 9.26 3.12
CA ALA A 16 13.77 8.37 2.39
C ALA A 16 13.55 7.05 3.18
N ALA A 17 14.61 6.43 3.69
CA ALA A 17 14.52 5.22 4.51
C ALA A 17 13.70 5.42 5.79
N ARG A 18 13.85 6.58 6.46
CA ARG A 18 13.05 6.96 7.64
C ARG A 18 11.57 7.12 7.29
N LEU A 19 11.25 7.79 6.18
CA LEU A 19 9.88 7.95 5.74
C LEU A 19 9.25 6.60 5.36
N ARG A 20 9.96 5.74 4.64
CA ARG A 20 9.49 4.37 4.35
C ARG A 20 9.26 3.58 5.63
N GLY A 21 10.17 3.68 6.59
CA GLY A 21 10.04 3.02 7.89
C GLY A 21 8.84 3.49 8.69
N LEU A 22 8.50 4.78 8.62
CA LEU A 22 7.25 5.31 9.18
C LEU A 22 6.02 4.64 8.55
N LEU A 23 6.00 4.51 7.22
CA LEU A 23 4.90 3.85 6.49
C LEU A 23 4.77 2.37 6.89
N VAL A 24 5.90 1.65 6.94
CA VAL A 24 5.95 0.24 7.35
C VAL A 24 5.50 0.07 8.81
N ARG A 25 5.90 0.99 9.70
CA ARG A 25 5.46 0.96 11.10
C ARG A 25 3.96 1.14 11.24
N THR A 26 3.34 1.99 10.43
CA THR A 26 1.87 2.08 10.43
C THR A 26 1.24 0.77 9.99
N LEU A 27 1.76 0.12 8.94
CA LEU A 27 1.27 -1.19 8.51
C LEU A 27 1.31 -2.24 9.61
N LEU A 28 2.39 -2.27 10.42
CA LEU A 28 2.50 -3.18 11.57
C LEU A 28 1.33 -2.98 12.56
N GLY A 29 0.92 -1.72 12.79
CA GLY A 29 -0.16 -1.39 13.69
C GLY A 29 -1.56 -1.68 13.15
N THR A 30 -1.77 -1.57 11.84
CA THR A 30 -3.09 -1.66 11.19
C THR A 30 -3.41 -3.04 10.60
N THR A 31 -2.42 -3.90 10.39
CA THR A 31 -2.60 -5.24 9.82
C THR A 31 -3.45 -6.18 10.70
N ARG A 32 -3.68 -5.82 11.96
CA ARG A 32 -4.38 -6.62 12.97
C ARG A 32 -5.89 -6.83 12.74
N THR A 33 -6.49 -6.19 11.73
CA THR A 33 -7.95 -6.22 11.47
C THR A 33 -8.30 -6.74 10.08
N ALA A 34 -7.55 -7.69 9.53
CA ALA A 34 -7.90 -8.31 8.24
C ALA A 34 -9.22 -9.09 8.38
N ASP A 35 -10.27 -8.64 7.70
CA ASP A 35 -11.47 -9.44 7.50
C ASP A 35 -11.18 -10.51 6.43
N GLU A 36 -11.81 -11.66 6.63
CA GLU A 36 -11.53 -12.94 5.98
C GLU A 36 -11.26 -12.83 4.45
N HIS A 37 -10.16 -13.48 4.01
CA HIS A 37 -9.76 -13.81 2.63
C HIS A 37 -8.83 -12.83 1.89
N PHE A 38 -9.25 -11.61 1.56
CA PHE A 38 -8.41 -10.70 0.75
C PHE A 38 -8.92 -9.25 0.79
N THR A 39 -8.04 -8.27 1.00
CA THR A 39 -8.40 -6.84 1.06
C THR A 39 -7.41 -5.99 0.29
N LEU A 40 -7.90 -5.19 -0.67
CA LEU A 40 -7.11 -4.15 -1.33
C LEU A 40 -7.11 -2.89 -0.48
N LEU A 41 -5.93 -2.31 -0.25
CA LEU A 41 -5.77 -1.10 0.55
C LEU A 41 -4.92 -0.05 -0.16
N HIS A 42 -5.20 1.21 0.15
CA HIS A 42 -4.47 2.37 -0.32
C HIS A 42 -4.04 3.22 0.87
N LEU A 43 -2.76 3.57 0.93
CA LEU A 43 -2.20 4.37 2.01
C LEU A 43 -2.12 5.84 1.63
N PHE A 44 -2.43 6.67 2.62
CA PHE A 44 -2.33 8.12 2.49
C PHE A 44 -1.62 8.72 3.69
N LEU A 45 -0.75 9.69 3.42
CA LEU A 45 -0.07 10.52 4.40
C LEU A 45 -0.73 11.91 4.41
N LEU A 46 -1.48 12.20 5.46
CA LEU A 46 -2.09 13.51 5.69
C LEU A 46 -1.06 14.46 6.32
N PRO A 47 -0.68 15.55 5.64
CA PRO A 47 0.14 16.58 6.25
C PRO A 47 -0.60 17.30 7.39
N PRO A 48 0.14 17.80 8.40
CA PRO A 48 -0.47 18.53 9.52
C PRO A 48 -1.34 19.68 9.03
N GLY A 49 -2.49 19.87 9.68
CA GLY A 49 -3.32 21.06 9.52
C GLY A 49 -2.65 22.31 10.12
N PRO A 50 -3.25 23.49 9.91
CA PRO A 50 -2.80 24.72 10.57
C PRO A 50 -2.76 24.56 12.09
N GLY A 51 -1.60 24.79 12.71
CA GLY A 51 -1.40 24.64 14.15
C GLY A 51 -1.07 23.22 14.62
N GLU A 52 -1.05 22.25 13.71
CA GLU A 52 -0.61 20.88 13.98
C GLU A 52 0.85 20.69 13.56
N THR A 53 1.51 19.69 14.14
CA THR A 53 2.92 19.38 13.85
C THR A 53 3.14 17.95 13.39
N ARG A 54 2.09 17.12 13.40
CA ARG A 54 2.18 15.69 13.15
C ARG A 54 1.51 15.34 11.84
N PHE A 55 2.17 14.48 11.08
CA PHE A 55 1.54 13.77 9.98
C PHE A 55 0.62 12.68 10.53
N LEU A 56 -0.45 12.39 9.80
CA LEU A 56 -1.31 11.23 10.07
C LEU A 56 -1.24 10.27 8.89
N LEU A 57 -1.26 8.98 9.19
CA LEU A 57 -1.35 7.92 8.20
C LEU A 57 -2.71 7.26 8.31
N TYR A 58 -3.37 7.05 7.19
CA TYR A 58 -4.63 6.32 7.14
C TYR A 58 -4.69 5.43 5.91
N GLU A 59 -5.53 4.41 6.00
CA GLU A 59 -5.78 3.43 4.95
C GLU A 59 -7.18 3.67 4.36
N VAL A 60 -7.31 3.41 3.08
CA VAL A 60 -8.59 3.29 2.39
C VAL A 60 -8.70 1.86 1.92
N ILE A 61 -9.67 1.14 2.46
CA ILE A 61 -9.99 -0.21 2.03
C ILE A 61 -10.94 -0.11 0.86
N GLU A 62 -10.52 -0.67 -0.27
CA GLU A 62 -11.32 -0.81 -1.47
C GLU A 62 -12.02 -2.17 -1.47
N PRO A 63 -13.36 -2.21 -1.65
CA PRO A 63 -14.09 -3.46 -1.68
C PRO A 63 -13.69 -4.26 -2.93
N VAL A 64 -13.31 -5.51 -2.72
CA VAL A 64 -13.01 -6.47 -3.78
C VAL A 64 -13.77 -7.75 -3.49
N ASP A 65 -14.25 -8.42 -4.55
CA ASP A 65 -14.84 -9.75 -4.40
C ASP A 65 -13.71 -10.77 -4.14
N PRO A 66 -13.64 -11.37 -2.93
CA PRO A 66 -12.56 -12.29 -2.59
C PRO A 66 -12.64 -13.62 -3.36
N GLU A 67 -13.81 -13.96 -3.91
CA GLU A 67 -14.03 -15.18 -4.69
C GLU A 67 -13.76 -14.98 -6.18
N ALA A 68 -13.65 -13.72 -6.64
CA ALA A 68 -13.38 -13.42 -8.02
C ALA A 68 -11.91 -13.76 -8.39
N PRO A 69 -11.67 -14.30 -9.60
CA PRO A 69 -10.31 -14.48 -10.09
C PRO A 69 -9.54 -13.15 -10.08
N VAL A 70 -8.28 -13.16 -9.62
CA VAL A 70 -7.42 -11.96 -9.47
C VAL A 70 -7.48 -11.05 -10.71
N ARG A 71 -7.45 -11.60 -11.91
CA ARG A 71 -7.53 -10.81 -13.16
C ARG A 71 -8.81 -9.97 -13.26
N GLN A 72 -9.95 -10.52 -12.86
CA GLN A 72 -11.21 -9.78 -12.88
C GLN A 72 -11.20 -8.65 -11.85
N VAL A 73 -10.59 -8.89 -10.68
CA VAL A 73 -10.38 -7.87 -9.66
C VAL A 73 -9.49 -6.74 -10.19
N VAL A 74 -8.39 -7.06 -10.89
CA VAL A 74 -7.52 -6.07 -11.55
C VAL A 74 -8.32 -5.20 -12.51
N ASP A 75 -9.07 -5.83 -13.41
CA ASP A 75 -9.79 -5.11 -14.47
C ASP A 75 -10.89 -4.20 -13.88
N ALA A 76 -11.64 -4.68 -12.89
CA ALA A 76 -12.70 -3.92 -12.22
C ALA A 76 -12.17 -2.68 -11.48
N VAL A 77 -11.17 -2.87 -10.61
CA VAL A 77 -10.58 -1.76 -9.86
C VAL A 77 -9.89 -0.77 -10.80
N ARG A 78 -9.23 -1.25 -11.87
CA ARG A 78 -8.63 -0.35 -12.86
C ARG A 78 -9.67 0.55 -13.50
N GLU A 79 -10.80 0.00 -13.92
CA GLU A 79 -11.89 0.78 -14.52
C GLU A 79 -12.40 1.85 -13.56
N GLU A 80 -12.65 1.47 -12.32
CA GLU A 80 -13.14 2.35 -11.26
C GLU A 80 -12.12 3.45 -10.89
N LEU A 81 -10.84 3.09 -10.76
CA LEU A 81 -9.78 4.03 -10.41
C LEU A 81 -9.47 5.01 -11.55
N VAL A 82 -9.57 4.57 -12.81
CA VAL A 82 -9.48 5.46 -13.98
C VAL A 82 -10.65 6.45 -14.02
N ALA A 83 -11.85 6.01 -13.64
CA ALA A 83 -13.03 6.86 -13.61
C ALA A 83 -12.98 7.91 -12.48
N THR A 84 -12.53 7.51 -11.30
CA THR A 84 -12.53 8.36 -10.09
C THR A 84 -11.26 9.20 -9.93
N GLY A 85 -10.10 8.67 -10.35
CA GLY A 85 -8.79 9.29 -10.18
C GLY A 85 -8.28 9.37 -8.74
N ASP A 86 -9.03 8.80 -7.79
CA ASP A 86 -8.73 8.80 -6.35
C ASP A 86 -9.42 7.61 -5.65
N PRO A 87 -8.67 6.67 -5.04
CA PRO A 87 -9.23 5.50 -4.35
C PRO A 87 -10.24 5.84 -3.24
N ARG A 88 -10.16 7.04 -2.66
CA ARG A 88 -11.13 7.52 -1.67
C ARG A 88 -12.53 7.69 -2.23
N LEU A 89 -12.65 7.91 -3.53
CA LEU A 89 -13.91 8.22 -4.20
C LEU A 89 -14.56 6.98 -4.86
N VAL A 90 -13.91 5.81 -4.75
CA VAL A 90 -14.44 4.53 -5.23
C VAL A 90 -15.72 4.17 -4.48
N ALA A 91 -16.74 3.71 -5.21
CA ALA A 91 -18.00 3.29 -4.61
C ALA A 91 -17.79 2.11 -3.63
N GLY A 92 -18.30 2.25 -2.40
CA GLY A 92 -18.19 1.22 -1.37
C GLY A 92 -16.83 1.16 -0.64
N ALA A 93 -15.88 2.04 -0.97
CA ALA A 93 -14.67 2.22 -0.16
C ALA A 93 -15.05 2.58 1.28
N GLN A 94 -14.29 2.05 2.26
CA GLN A 94 -14.58 2.32 3.67
C GLN A 94 -14.53 3.82 3.97
N GLY A 95 -15.60 4.38 4.52
CA GLY A 95 -15.73 5.83 4.74
C GLY A 95 -15.03 6.38 5.99
N GLN A 96 -14.31 5.57 6.77
CA GLN A 96 -13.70 6.00 8.03
C GLN A 96 -12.69 7.14 7.84
N TRP A 97 -11.99 7.16 6.70
CA TRP A 97 -11.03 8.21 6.35
C TRP A 97 -11.68 9.60 6.20
N GLN A 98 -12.98 9.70 5.93
CA GLN A 98 -13.66 10.99 5.70
C GLN A 98 -13.62 11.91 6.92
N HIS A 99 -13.55 11.33 8.13
CA HIS A 99 -13.42 12.09 9.37
C HIS A 99 -11.99 12.60 9.58
N LEU A 100 -10.99 11.93 9.01
CA LEU A 100 -9.58 12.28 9.12
C LEU A 100 -9.17 13.28 8.03
N ASP A 101 -9.64 13.09 6.81
CA ASP A 101 -9.28 13.89 5.64
C ASP A 101 -10.51 14.29 4.78
N PRO A 102 -11.42 15.13 5.33
CA PRO A 102 -12.63 15.56 4.61
C PRO A 102 -12.33 16.44 3.39
N GLU A 103 -11.15 17.05 3.35
CA GLU A 103 -10.69 17.96 2.30
C GLU A 103 -9.79 17.27 1.25
N LEU A 104 -9.61 15.95 1.35
CA LEU A 104 -8.79 15.16 0.44
C LEU A 104 -7.33 15.63 0.32
N ARG A 105 -6.76 16.19 1.40
CA ARG A 105 -5.40 16.75 1.45
C ARG A 105 -4.31 15.67 1.51
N GLY A 106 -4.66 14.44 1.87
CA GLY A 106 -3.77 13.30 1.95
C GLY A 106 -2.94 13.07 0.69
N LEU A 107 -1.66 12.79 0.89
CA LEU A 107 -0.71 12.42 -0.16
C LEU A 107 -0.72 10.90 -0.31
N TYR A 108 -0.92 10.41 -1.52
CA TYR A 108 -0.87 8.99 -1.81
C TYR A 108 0.52 8.42 -1.50
N ALA A 109 0.57 7.41 -0.62
CA ALA A 109 1.79 6.82 -0.09
C ALA A 109 2.05 5.40 -0.60
N GLY A 110 1.04 4.72 -1.14
CA GLY A 110 1.17 3.39 -1.74
C GLY A 110 -0.15 2.63 -1.82
N THR A 111 -0.09 1.44 -2.39
CA THR A 111 -1.20 0.48 -2.43
C THR A 111 -0.68 -0.90 -2.09
N GLY A 112 -1.51 -1.70 -1.45
CA GLY A 112 -1.16 -3.04 -1.01
C GLY A 112 -2.36 -3.96 -0.96
N ALA A 113 -2.09 -5.22 -0.67
CA ALA A 113 -3.12 -6.21 -0.39
C ALA A 113 -2.80 -6.92 0.92
N ARG A 114 -3.86 -7.18 1.68
CA ARG A 114 -3.82 -7.95 2.91
C ARG A 114 -4.56 -9.27 2.71
N PHE A 115 -3.99 -10.37 3.16
CA PHE A 115 -4.61 -11.68 3.12
C PHE A 115 -4.26 -12.51 4.34
N THR A 116 -5.22 -13.31 4.79
CA THR A 116 -5.05 -14.22 5.93
C THR A 116 -5.01 -15.65 5.40
N PRO A 117 -3.92 -16.40 5.59
CA PRO A 117 -3.87 -17.78 5.13
C PRO A 117 -4.88 -18.62 5.93
N PRO A 118 -5.63 -19.52 5.27
CA PRO A 118 -6.73 -20.27 5.91
C PRO A 118 -6.27 -21.26 7.01
N GLN A 119 -4.97 -21.55 7.13
CA GLN A 119 -4.42 -22.55 8.06
C GLN A 119 -3.03 -22.15 8.62
N GLY A 120 -2.79 -20.85 8.86
CA GLY A 120 -1.49 -20.37 9.33
C GLY A 120 -1.49 -19.90 10.78
N ASP A 121 -0.36 -20.06 11.47
CA ASP A 121 -0.04 -19.42 12.76
C ASP A 121 0.27 -17.91 12.61
N SER A 122 -0.27 -17.26 11.57
CA SER A 122 -0.02 -15.86 11.22
C SER A 122 -1.31 -15.06 11.30
N LEU A 123 -1.26 -13.85 11.87
CA LEU A 123 -2.40 -12.92 11.84
C LEU A 123 -2.67 -12.34 10.45
N GLY A 124 -1.73 -12.48 9.51
CA GLY A 124 -1.93 -12.11 8.11
C GLY A 124 -0.63 -11.70 7.43
N THR A 125 -0.71 -11.56 6.11
CA THR A 125 0.36 -11.00 5.28
C THR A 125 -0.16 -9.78 4.57
N THR A 126 0.61 -8.70 4.64
CA THR A 126 0.44 -7.49 3.84
C THR A 126 1.60 -7.40 2.85
N ILE A 127 1.26 -7.32 1.58
CA ILE A 127 2.20 -6.97 0.51
C ILE A 127 1.85 -5.58 0.01
N MET A 128 2.85 -4.76 -0.31
CA MET A 128 2.62 -3.36 -0.67
C MET A 128 3.64 -2.84 -1.66
N ARG A 129 3.22 -1.87 -2.46
CA ARG A 129 4.09 -1.01 -3.27
C ARG A 129 3.92 0.43 -2.79
N LEU A 130 5.01 1.00 -2.27
CA LEU A 130 5.07 2.41 -1.89
C LEU A 130 5.05 3.31 -3.13
N ALA A 131 4.69 4.56 -2.94
CA ALA A 131 4.63 5.57 -3.99
C ALA A 131 5.98 5.81 -4.70
N ASP A 132 7.12 5.46 -4.09
CA ASP A 132 8.45 5.53 -4.71
C ASP A 132 8.91 4.22 -5.37
N GLY A 133 8.01 3.25 -5.51
CA GLY A 133 8.31 1.96 -6.10
C GLY A 133 8.87 0.93 -5.12
N THR A 134 9.04 1.24 -3.83
CA THR A 134 9.52 0.26 -2.85
C THR A 134 8.49 -0.86 -2.64
N ALA A 135 8.88 -2.11 -2.86
CA ALA A 135 8.09 -3.28 -2.45
C ALA A 135 8.26 -3.51 -0.95
N VAL A 136 7.19 -3.88 -0.27
CA VAL A 136 7.17 -4.30 1.12
C VAL A 136 6.39 -5.61 1.22
N VAL A 137 6.93 -6.57 1.94
CA VAL A 137 6.24 -7.81 2.34
C VAL A 137 6.35 -7.88 3.85
N LEU A 138 5.20 -7.96 4.52
CA LEU A 138 5.08 -8.02 5.96
C LEU A 138 4.17 -9.18 6.32
N THR A 139 4.66 -10.11 7.13
CA THR A 139 3.84 -11.16 7.74
C THR A 139 3.90 -11.01 9.25
N LEU A 140 2.73 -11.01 9.89
CA LEU A 140 2.61 -10.99 11.34
C LEU A 140 2.39 -12.41 11.87
N ASP A 141 3.08 -12.78 12.95
CA ASP A 141 2.78 -14.00 13.71
C ASP A 141 1.46 -13.88 14.49
N ALA A 142 1.10 -14.93 15.22
CA ALA A 142 -0.10 -15.01 16.07
C ALA A 142 -0.14 -13.95 17.20
N ASP A 143 1.02 -13.44 17.63
CA ASP A 143 1.13 -12.40 18.66
C ASP A 143 1.05 -10.99 18.06
N GLY A 144 1.04 -10.88 16.73
CA GLY A 144 1.00 -9.61 16.01
C GLY A 144 2.33 -8.91 15.92
N GLU A 145 3.42 -9.68 16.05
CA GLU A 145 4.80 -9.24 15.82
C GLU A 145 5.26 -9.61 14.40
N PRO A 146 6.17 -8.85 13.78
CA PRO A 146 6.66 -9.14 12.45
C PRO A 146 7.49 -10.43 12.42
N ALA A 147 6.91 -11.50 11.88
CA ALA A 147 7.60 -12.76 11.58
C ALA A 147 8.46 -12.65 10.31
N VAL A 148 7.99 -11.86 9.33
CA VAL A 148 8.71 -11.56 8.09
C VAL A 148 8.56 -10.08 7.79
N LEU A 149 9.68 -9.40 7.55
CA LEU A 149 9.72 -8.07 6.97
C LEU A 149 10.77 -8.04 5.86
N GLN A 150 10.31 -7.84 4.63
CA GLN A 150 11.17 -7.72 3.45
C GLN A 150 10.85 -6.43 2.71
N THR A 151 11.89 -5.69 2.30
CA THR A 151 11.73 -4.45 1.55
C THR A 151 12.70 -4.41 0.37
N SER A 152 12.26 -3.89 -0.78
CA SER A 152 13.14 -3.78 -1.97
C SER A 152 14.10 -2.59 -1.91
N GLN A 153 13.88 -1.68 -0.96
CA GLN A 153 14.75 -0.55 -0.65
C GLN A 153 14.97 -0.47 0.88
N PRO A 154 16.05 0.18 1.35
CA PRO A 154 16.29 0.30 2.79
C PRO A 154 15.15 1.03 3.49
N VAL A 155 14.79 0.55 4.68
CA VAL A 155 13.84 1.21 5.58
C VAL A 155 14.45 1.34 6.97
N MET A 156 14.06 2.36 7.72
CA MET A 156 14.53 2.58 9.09
C MET A 156 13.37 2.55 10.08
N ILE A 157 13.32 1.56 10.95
CA ILE A 157 12.27 1.37 11.98
C ILE A 157 12.94 1.45 13.35
N ASP A 158 12.47 2.35 14.21
CA ASP A 158 13.02 2.55 15.56
C ASP A 158 14.56 2.69 15.59
N GLU A 159 15.09 3.46 14.63
CA GLU A 159 16.52 3.72 14.40
C GLU A 159 17.34 2.52 13.89
N GLU A 160 16.73 1.36 13.74
CA GLU A 160 17.32 0.19 13.10
C GLU A 160 17.14 0.25 11.58
N VAL A 161 18.22 -0.04 10.84
CA VAL A 161 18.19 -0.08 9.37
C VAL A 161 17.93 -1.51 8.92
N TYR A 162 16.82 -1.68 8.22
CA TYR A 162 16.46 -2.92 7.53
C TYR A 162 16.97 -2.82 6.08
N PRO A 163 17.92 -3.68 5.69
CA PRO A 163 18.55 -3.60 4.37
C PRO A 163 17.58 -4.04 3.27
N ALA A 164 17.82 -3.53 2.07
CA ALA A 164 17.08 -3.96 0.88
C ALA A 164 17.34 -5.44 0.56
N ILE A 165 16.27 -6.18 0.25
CA ILE A 165 16.30 -7.55 -0.22
C ILE A 165 16.06 -7.53 -1.73
N ARG A 166 17.06 -8.01 -2.49
CA ARG A 166 17.04 -7.94 -3.96
C ARG A 166 16.05 -8.91 -4.61
N HIS A 167 15.79 -10.04 -3.97
CA HIS A 167 14.86 -11.04 -4.48
C HIS A 167 13.81 -11.34 -3.40
N MET A 168 12.58 -10.94 -3.69
CA MET A 168 11.43 -11.11 -2.82
C MET A 168 10.45 -12.03 -3.57
N PRO A 169 10.38 -13.34 -3.27
CA PRO A 169 9.54 -14.28 -4.02
C PRO A 169 8.08 -13.86 -4.12
N ALA A 170 7.54 -13.23 -3.06
CA ALA A 170 6.18 -12.70 -3.04
C ALA A 170 5.90 -11.63 -4.11
N THR A 171 6.94 -11.03 -4.72
CA THR A 171 6.78 -10.07 -5.82
C THR A 171 6.49 -10.74 -7.17
N GLU A 172 6.62 -12.06 -7.26
CA GLU A 172 6.28 -12.87 -8.43
C GLU A 172 4.85 -13.46 -8.34
N GLU A 173 4.20 -13.30 -7.18
CA GLU A 173 2.88 -13.85 -6.89
C GLU A 173 1.76 -12.97 -7.52
N PRO A 174 0.61 -13.56 -7.92
CA PRO A 174 -0.49 -12.82 -8.54
C PRO A 174 -1.02 -11.60 -7.74
N PRO A 175 -1.12 -11.64 -6.40
CA PRO A 175 -1.52 -10.47 -5.61
C PRO A 175 -0.57 -9.28 -5.76
N PHE A 176 0.72 -9.51 -6.04
CA PHE A 176 1.67 -8.44 -6.24
C PHE A 176 1.57 -7.80 -7.63
N VAL A 177 1.23 -8.59 -8.65
CA VAL A 177 0.95 -8.07 -10.01
C VAL A 177 -0.22 -7.07 -9.99
N LEU A 178 -1.25 -7.36 -9.20
CA LEU A 178 -2.38 -6.45 -8.96
C LEU A 178 -1.90 -5.12 -8.37
N ILE A 179 -1.13 -5.18 -7.28
CA ILE A 179 -0.59 -4.01 -6.58
C ILE A 179 0.32 -3.17 -7.47
N ASP A 180 1.21 -3.83 -8.22
CA ASP A 180 2.14 -3.15 -9.12
C ASP A 180 1.40 -2.42 -10.24
N THR A 181 0.34 -3.05 -10.77
CA THR A 181 -0.53 -2.45 -11.77
C THR A 181 -1.20 -1.19 -11.23
N PHE A 182 -1.73 -1.20 -10.00
CA PHE A 182 -2.34 -0.02 -9.40
C PHE A 182 -1.35 1.09 -9.10
N ALA A 183 -0.21 0.75 -8.51
CA ALA A 183 0.83 1.73 -8.20
C ALA A 183 1.23 2.51 -9.46
N ARG A 184 1.35 1.81 -10.61
CA ARG A 184 1.61 2.44 -11.91
C ARG A 184 0.46 3.32 -12.39
N LEU A 185 -0.79 2.83 -12.35
CA LEU A 185 -1.96 3.61 -12.79
C LEU A 185 -2.11 4.92 -12.01
N VAL A 186 -1.78 4.91 -10.71
CA VAL A 186 -1.84 6.10 -9.85
C VAL A 186 -0.67 7.07 -10.12
N GLN A 187 0.52 6.54 -10.42
CA GLN A 187 1.74 7.33 -10.64
C GLN A 187 1.83 7.91 -12.05
N GLU A 188 1.28 7.22 -13.06
CA GLU A 188 1.32 7.58 -14.47
C GLU A 188 -0.11 7.80 -15.01
N PRO A 189 -0.85 8.84 -14.55
CA PRO A 189 -2.19 9.13 -15.06
C PRO A 189 -2.08 9.69 -16.50
N GLY A 190 -1.84 8.83 -17.49
CA GLY A 190 -1.71 9.27 -18.88
C GLY A 190 -1.22 8.26 -19.92
N GLU A 191 -0.51 7.19 -19.57
CA GLU A 191 0.02 6.26 -20.58
C GLU A 191 -0.74 4.93 -20.58
N GLN A 192 -1.79 4.88 -21.42
CA GLN A 192 -2.47 3.63 -21.79
C GLN A 192 -1.54 2.73 -22.60
N HIS A 193 -0.61 2.03 -21.94
CA HIS A 193 0.01 0.87 -22.55
C HIS A 193 -0.86 -0.36 -22.25
N PRO A 194 -1.38 -1.07 -23.28
CA PRO A 194 -2.05 -2.34 -23.05
C PRO A 194 -1.05 -3.29 -22.40
N PHE A 195 -1.45 -3.87 -21.26
CA PHE A 195 -0.71 -4.92 -20.56
C PHE A 195 -0.29 -6.00 -21.57
N ARG A 196 1.02 -6.14 -21.79
CA ARG A 196 1.60 -7.25 -22.56
C ARG A 196 2.12 -8.27 -21.56
N PRO A 197 1.49 -9.45 -21.46
CA PRO A 197 1.83 -10.40 -20.40
C PRO A 197 3.25 -10.97 -20.56
N PHE A 198 3.77 -10.99 -21.78
CA PHE A 198 5.16 -11.31 -22.16
C PHE A 198 5.44 -10.52 -23.45
N GLY A 199 6.68 -10.10 -23.71
CA GLY A 199 7.07 -9.16 -24.78
C GLY A 199 6.36 -9.31 -26.13
#